data_AF-A0A925SNA9-F1
#
_entry.id   AF-A0A925SNA9-F1
#
_cell.length_a   1.000
_cell.length_b   1.000
_cell.length_c   1.000
_cell.angle_alpha   90.00
_cell.angle_beta   90.00
_cell.angle_gamma   90.00
#
_symmetry.space_group_name_H-M   'P 1'
#
loop_
_entity.id
_entity.type
_entity.pdbx_description
1 polymer ?
#
loop_
_entity_poly.entity_id
_entity_poly.type
_entity_poly.pdbx_seq_one_letter_code
_entity_poly.pdbx_strand_id
1 'polypeptide(L)'
;MNQRSYLDYNATAPLRAEVREAVAAALSLHGNPSSVHAEGRAARAAVEAARANVAALVGARPEDVIFTSGGTEANALALAAQSDGAWHCYLSAVEHPSVLSGGRFYPETTTRIPVTPDGVVDLEILAGELANHHLGGWRPFVSLMAANNETGA
;
A
#
# COMPACT_ATOMS: atom_id res chain seq x y z
N MET A 1 -17.23 -37.40 2.75
CA MET A 1 -17.35 -36.06 2.12
C MET A 1 -15.93 -35.60 1.82
N ASN A 2 -15.58 -35.30 0.57
CA ASN A 2 -14.25 -34.77 0.26
C ASN A 2 -14.14 -33.35 0.83
N GLN A 3 -13.20 -33.16 1.75
CA GLN A 3 -12.89 -31.84 2.29
C GLN A 3 -12.28 -30.98 1.17
N ARG A 4 -12.85 -29.79 0.95
CA ARG A 4 -12.37 -28.86 -0.08
C ARG A 4 -11.05 -28.24 0.37
N SER A 5 -10.01 -28.38 -0.44
CA SER A 5 -8.76 -27.63 -0.27
C SER A 5 -8.90 -26.23 -0.89
N TYR A 6 -8.54 -25.19 -0.14
CA TYR A 6 -8.51 -23.80 -0.62
C TYR A 6 -7.06 -23.41 -0.92
N LEU A 7 -6.76 -23.14 -2.20
CA LEU A 7 -5.41 -22.89 -2.72
C LEU A 7 -5.34 -21.51 -3.40
N ASP A 8 -5.96 -20.50 -2.79
CA ASP A 8 -6.11 -19.15 -3.37
C ASP A 8 -5.88 -18.04 -2.33
N TYR A 9 -4.90 -18.24 -1.43
CA TYR A 9 -4.58 -17.30 -0.35
C TYR A 9 -4.08 -15.94 -0.85
N ASN A 10 -3.57 -15.86 -2.09
CA ASN A 10 -3.14 -14.59 -2.69
C ASN A 10 -4.32 -13.69 -3.08
N ALA A 11 -5.50 -14.25 -3.36
CA ALA A 11 -6.71 -13.46 -3.57
C ALA A 11 -7.31 -12.98 -2.24
N THR A 12 -7.46 -13.89 -1.27
CA THR A 12 -7.85 -13.55 0.10
C THR A 12 -7.53 -14.69 1.07
N ALA A 13 -7.21 -14.35 2.32
CA ALA A 13 -6.93 -15.32 3.36
C ALA A 13 -8.08 -15.38 4.38
N PRO A 14 -8.43 -16.57 4.92
CA PRO A 14 -9.36 -16.67 6.03
C PRO A 14 -8.88 -15.87 7.25
N LEU A 15 -9.79 -15.13 7.88
CA LEU A 15 -9.50 -14.43 9.13
C LEU A 15 -9.10 -15.42 10.22
N ARG A 16 -7.93 -15.17 10.84
CA ARG A 16 -7.48 -15.87 12.05
C ARG A 16 -8.46 -15.64 13.21
N ALA A 17 -8.57 -16.59 14.13
CA ALA A 17 -9.56 -16.53 15.21
C ALA A 17 -9.32 -15.31 16.12
N GLU A 18 -8.06 -15.02 16.42
CA GLU A 18 -7.60 -13.89 17.23
C GLU A 18 -8.00 -12.54 16.61
N VAL A 19 -8.03 -12.46 15.28
CA VAL A 19 -8.48 -11.25 14.57
C VAL A 19 -9.98 -11.07 14.72
N ARG A 20 -10.77 -12.15 14.68
CA ARG A 20 -12.23 -12.08 14.88
C ARG A 20 -12.56 -11.58 16.28
N GLU A 21 -11.85 -12.07 17.29
CA GLU A 21 -12.00 -11.65 18.69
C GLU A 21 -11.62 -10.17 18.86
N ALA A 22 -10.49 -9.74 18.31
CA ALA A 22 -10.05 -8.34 18.37
C ALA A 22 -11.06 -7.39 17.69
N VAL A 23 -11.61 -7.78 16.54
CA VAL A 23 -12.65 -6.99 15.84
C VAL A 23 -13.93 -6.93 16.66
N ALA A 24 -14.39 -8.05 17.25
CA ALA A 24 -15.59 -8.06 18.09
C ALA A 24 -15.40 -7.18 19.35
N ALA A 25 -14.22 -7.21 19.96
CA ALA A 25 -13.87 -6.33 21.08
C ALA A 25 -13.88 -4.85 20.66
N ALA A 26 -13.29 -4.52 19.50
CA ALA A 26 -13.29 -3.16 18.97
C ALA A 26 -14.71 -2.66 18.64
N LEU A 27 -15.57 -3.50 18.07
CA LEU A 27 -16.98 -3.19 17.78
C LEU A 27 -17.83 -3.00 19.04
N SER A 28 -17.37 -3.53 20.18
CA SER A 28 -18.04 -3.33 21.47
C SER A 28 -17.68 -1.99 22.12
N LEU A 29 -16.66 -1.28 21.62
CA LEU A 29 -16.37 0.09 22.04
C LEU A 29 -17.37 1.06 21.41
N HIS A 30 -17.76 2.08 22.16
CA HIS A 30 -18.58 3.18 21.68
C HIS A 30 -17.82 4.51 21.81
N GLY A 31 -18.30 5.53 21.10
CA GLY A 31 -17.72 6.86 21.13
C GLY A 31 -16.90 7.19 19.88
N ASN A 32 -16.87 8.49 19.56
CA ASN A 32 -16.06 9.01 18.47
C ASN A 32 -14.61 9.21 18.99
N PRO A 33 -13.57 8.65 18.34
CA PRO A 33 -12.17 8.81 18.77
C PRO A 33 -11.66 10.27 18.75
N SER A 34 -12.41 11.19 18.13
CA SER A 34 -12.15 12.63 18.18
C SER A 34 -12.75 13.33 19.42
N SER A 35 -13.60 12.65 20.19
CA SER A 35 -14.23 13.21 21.38
C SER A 35 -13.32 13.16 22.60
N VAL A 36 -13.41 14.18 23.46
CA VAL A 36 -12.60 14.29 24.68
C VAL A 36 -13.15 13.53 25.89
N HIS A 37 -14.40 13.04 25.84
CA HIS A 37 -15.02 12.27 26.94
C HIS A 37 -14.43 10.85 27.04
N ALA A 38 -14.76 10.12 28.12
CA ALA A 38 -14.10 8.87 28.48
C ALA A 38 -14.16 7.82 27.35
N GLU A 39 -15.32 7.66 26.73
CA GLU A 39 -15.59 6.72 25.64
C GLU A 39 -14.79 7.09 24.38
N GLY A 40 -14.74 8.38 24.04
CA GLY A 40 -13.93 8.85 22.91
C GLY A 40 -12.44 8.63 23.12
N ARG A 41 -11.93 8.87 24.34
CA ARG A 41 -10.54 8.57 24.70
C ARG A 41 -10.25 7.07 24.66
N ALA A 42 -11.19 6.22 25.09
CA ALA A 42 -11.04 4.77 25.00
C ALA A 42 -10.97 4.28 23.54
N ALA A 43 -11.86 4.77 22.67
CA ALA A 43 -11.84 4.49 21.24
C ALA A 43 -10.53 4.97 20.58
N ARG A 44 -10.07 6.18 20.91
CA ARG A 44 -8.79 6.71 20.45
C ARG A 44 -7.61 5.85 20.90
N ALA A 45 -7.58 5.44 22.16
CA ALA A 45 -6.52 4.58 22.70
C ALA A 45 -6.43 3.24 21.95
N ALA A 46 -7.58 2.65 21.58
CA ALA A 46 -7.61 1.43 20.78
C ALA A 46 -7.01 1.63 19.38
N VAL A 47 -7.35 2.73 18.70
CA VAL A 47 -6.77 3.08 17.38
C VAL A 47 -5.27 3.33 17.46
N GLU A 48 -4.80 4.06 18.48
CA GLU A 48 -3.38 4.36 18.64
C GLU A 48 -2.56 3.11 19.02
N ALA A 49 -3.12 2.20 19.83
CA ALA A 49 -2.51 0.90 20.07
C ALA A 49 -2.40 0.06 18.78
N ALA A 50 -3.45 0.04 17.96
CA ALA A 50 -3.40 -0.62 16.65
C ALA A 50 -2.35 0.03 15.73
N ARG A 51 -2.23 1.36 15.73
CA ARG A 51 -1.24 2.11 14.96
C ARG A 51 0.19 1.71 15.33
N ALA A 52 0.48 1.63 16.63
CA ALA A 52 1.78 1.19 17.13
C ALA A 52 2.11 -0.25 16.72
N ASN A 53 1.13 -1.16 16.79
CA ASN A 53 1.30 -2.54 16.36
C ASN A 53 1.61 -2.63 14.85
N VAL A 54 0.88 -1.89 14.00
CA VAL A 54 1.13 -1.88 12.55
C VAL A 54 2.50 -1.30 12.22
N ALA A 55 2.88 -0.19 12.88
CA ALA A 55 4.18 0.43 12.68
C ALA A 55 5.33 -0.54 12.97
N ALA A 56 5.22 -1.32 14.05
CA ALA A 56 6.22 -2.32 14.44
C ALA A 56 6.39 -3.45 13.40
N LEU A 57 5.33 -3.83 12.67
CA LEU A 57 5.41 -4.87 11.64
C LEU A 57 6.28 -4.48 10.44
N VAL A 58 6.41 -3.17 10.18
CA VAL A 58 7.13 -2.63 9.01
C VAL A 58 8.35 -1.78 9.41
N GLY A 59 8.69 -1.72 10.70
CA GLY A 59 9.80 -0.93 11.21
C GLY A 59 9.60 0.59 11.08
N ALA A 60 8.36 1.06 11.02
CA ALA A 60 8.01 2.49 10.94
C ALA A 60 7.77 3.09 12.32
N ARG A 61 7.65 4.43 12.39
CA ARG A 61 7.15 5.11 13.59
C ARG A 61 5.63 5.15 13.56
N PRO A 62 4.94 5.13 14.72
CA PRO A 62 3.48 5.19 14.74
C PRO A 62 2.92 6.39 13.96
N GLU A 63 3.55 7.56 14.05
CA GLU A 63 3.14 8.77 13.32
C GLU A 63 3.21 8.66 11.79
N ASP A 64 3.97 7.70 11.26
CA ASP A 64 4.11 7.46 9.81
C ASP A 64 2.99 6.52 9.27
N VAL A 65 2.15 5.96 10.15
CA VAL A 65 1.06 5.04 9.76
C VAL A 65 -0.24 5.80 9.54
N ILE A 66 -0.75 5.78 8.31
CA ILE A 66 -2.08 6.27 7.94
C ILE A 66 -2.98 5.07 7.68
N PHE A 67 -4.07 4.95 8.42
CA PHE A 67 -5.09 3.93 8.15
C PHE A 67 -5.95 4.34 6.95
N THR A 68 -6.14 3.41 6.01
CA THR A 68 -7.05 3.53 4.86
C THR A 68 -8.04 2.36 4.89
N SER A 69 -9.03 2.37 4.01
CA SER A 69 -10.00 1.27 3.87
C SER A 69 -9.42 -0.01 3.24
N GLY A 70 -8.22 0.06 2.65
CA GLY A 70 -7.55 -1.08 2.04
C GLY A 70 -6.42 -0.70 1.08
N GLY A 71 -5.81 -1.72 0.46
CA GLY A 71 -4.64 -1.56 -0.42
C GLY A 71 -4.90 -0.65 -1.64
N THR A 72 -6.09 -0.73 -2.24
CA THR A 72 -6.45 0.14 -3.38
C THR A 72 -6.45 1.62 -2.99
N GLU A 73 -7.03 1.97 -1.84
CA GLU A 73 -7.03 3.36 -1.35
C GLU A 73 -5.63 3.80 -0.94
N ALA A 74 -4.85 2.93 -0.29
CA ALA A 74 -3.47 3.24 0.08
C ALA A 74 -2.59 3.56 -1.14
N ASN A 75 -2.69 2.75 -2.20
CA ASN A 75 -1.98 2.98 -3.46
C ASN A 75 -2.43 4.28 -4.13
N ALA A 76 -3.74 4.52 -4.19
CA ALA A 76 -4.27 5.75 -4.76
C ALA A 76 -3.85 6.99 -3.97
N LEU A 77 -3.80 6.92 -2.65
CA LEU A 77 -3.36 8.01 -1.77
C LEU A 77 -1.87 8.32 -1.98
N ALA A 78 -1.02 7.29 -2.02
CA ALA A 78 0.42 7.46 -2.25
C ALA A 78 0.71 8.11 -3.61
N LEU A 79 0.01 7.70 -4.67
CA LEU A 79 0.17 8.26 -6.01
C LEU A 79 -0.42 9.68 -6.12
N ALA A 80 -1.53 9.96 -5.42
CA ALA A 80 -2.18 11.27 -5.44
C ALA A 80 -1.35 12.36 -4.77
N ALA A 81 -0.62 12.01 -3.70
CA ALA A 81 0.27 12.93 -3.01
C ALA A 81 1.36 13.52 -3.92
N GLN A 82 1.62 12.88 -5.06
CA GLN A 82 2.66 13.23 -6.02
C GLN A 82 2.06 13.77 -7.35
N SER A 83 0.77 14.09 -7.39
CA SER A 83 0.11 14.59 -8.60
C SER A 83 0.00 16.12 -8.66
N ASP A 84 0.74 16.86 -7.83
CA ASP A 84 0.74 18.33 -7.78
C ASP A 84 1.48 19.00 -8.95
N GLY A 85 1.85 18.21 -9.98
CA GLY A 85 2.29 18.71 -11.29
C GLY A 85 3.79 18.80 -11.51
N ALA A 86 4.60 18.23 -10.61
CA ALA A 86 6.06 18.30 -10.70
C ALA A 86 6.76 16.93 -10.54
N TRP A 87 6.10 15.83 -10.90
CA TRP A 87 6.59 14.48 -10.64
C TRP A 87 6.52 13.58 -11.86
N HIS A 88 7.62 12.89 -12.14
CA HIS A 88 7.69 11.84 -13.15
C HIS A 88 7.70 10.47 -12.45
N CYS A 89 6.73 9.63 -12.77
CA CYS A 89 6.56 8.33 -12.13
C CYS A 89 7.27 7.24 -12.92
N TYR A 90 8.15 6.50 -12.25
CA TYR A 90 8.76 5.27 -12.72
C TYR A 90 8.10 4.10 -12.02
N LEU A 91 7.38 3.26 -12.76
CA LEU A 91 6.63 2.13 -12.20
C LEU A 91 6.98 0.81 -12.89
N SER A 92 6.86 -0.31 -12.19
CA SER A 92 7.16 -1.61 -12.81
C SER A 92 6.10 -1.97 -13.87
N ALA A 93 6.51 -2.74 -14.88
CA ALA A 93 5.57 -3.22 -15.90
C ALA A 93 4.49 -4.18 -15.34
N VAL A 94 4.69 -4.71 -14.13
CA VAL A 94 3.88 -5.78 -13.53
C VAL A 94 3.02 -5.33 -12.35
N GLU A 95 2.88 -4.02 -12.11
CA GLU A 95 2.08 -3.41 -11.04
C GLU A 95 0.63 -3.92 -10.95
N HIS A 96 0.10 -3.98 -9.72
CA HIS A 96 -1.32 -4.27 -9.48
C HIS A 96 -2.22 -3.21 -10.17
N PRO A 97 -3.41 -3.58 -10.68
CA PRO A 97 -4.30 -2.63 -11.35
C PRO A 97 -4.59 -1.34 -10.56
N SER A 98 -4.61 -1.37 -9.22
CA SER A 98 -4.80 -0.16 -8.40
C SER A 98 -3.71 0.90 -8.57
N VAL A 99 -2.50 0.49 -8.98
CA VAL A 99 -1.39 1.41 -9.27
C VAL A 99 -1.49 1.89 -10.71
N LEU A 100 -1.66 0.97 -11.67
CA LEU A 100 -1.75 1.29 -13.10
C LEU A 100 -2.98 2.14 -13.47
N SER A 101 -4.13 1.88 -12.83
CA SER A 101 -5.38 2.61 -13.06
C SER A 101 -5.56 3.81 -12.13
N GLY A 102 -4.62 4.06 -11.22
CA GLY A 102 -4.69 5.12 -10.20
C GLY A 102 -4.87 6.52 -10.79
N GLY A 103 -4.60 6.72 -12.08
CA GLY A 103 -5.07 7.88 -12.86
C GLY A 103 -4.49 9.22 -12.44
N ARG A 104 -3.35 9.22 -11.72
CA ARG A 104 -2.73 10.44 -11.16
C ARG A 104 -1.58 10.98 -11.98
N PHE A 105 -0.91 10.14 -12.75
CA PHE A 105 0.18 10.53 -13.65
C PHE A 105 -0.29 10.41 -15.08
N TYR A 106 0.05 11.40 -15.89
CA TYR A 106 -0.25 11.34 -17.31
C TYR A 106 0.73 10.39 -18.01
N PRO A 107 0.37 9.79 -19.16
CA PRO A 107 1.27 8.91 -19.90
C PRO A 107 2.62 9.55 -20.23
N GLU A 108 2.65 10.85 -20.50
CA GLU A 108 3.87 11.62 -20.78
C GLU A 108 4.78 11.82 -19.55
N THR A 109 4.27 11.50 -18.36
CA THR A 109 4.94 11.69 -17.07
C THR A 109 5.16 10.37 -16.35
N THR A 110 5.07 9.27 -17.09
CA THR A 110 5.13 7.91 -16.58
C THR A 110 6.05 7.07 -17.44
N THR A 111 7.07 6.47 -16.84
CA THR A 111 7.91 5.47 -17.48
C THR A 111 7.64 4.11 -16.86
N ARG A 112 7.35 3.11 -17.70
CA ARG A 112 7.22 1.71 -17.27
C ARG A 112 8.56 1.01 -17.37
N ILE A 113 9.08 0.54 -16.25
CA ILE A 113 10.32 -0.23 -16.17
C ILE A 113 10.00 -1.70 -16.46
N PRO A 114 10.70 -2.35 -17.41
CA PRO A 114 10.48 -3.75 -17.72
C PRO A 114 10.92 -4.66 -16.57
N VAL A 115 10.51 -5.92 -16.65
CA VAL A 115 10.98 -6.99 -15.78
C VAL A 115 11.89 -7.93 -16.54
N THR A 116 12.79 -8.57 -15.82
CA THR A 116 13.61 -9.68 -16.30
C THR A 116 12.74 -10.93 -16.57
N PRO A 117 13.27 -11.99 -17.22
CA PRO A 117 12.55 -13.25 -17.39
C PRO A 117 12.08 -13.89 -16.07
N ASP A 118 12.72 -13.56 -14.94
CA ASP A 118 12.34 -14.04 -13.60
C ASP A 118 11.20 -13.22 -12.98
N GLY A 119 10.66 -12.23 -13.70
CA GLY A 119 9.54 -11.39 -13.25
C GLY A 119 9.93 -10.28 -12.27
N VAL A 120 11.22 -10.13 -11.95
CA VAL A 120 11.76 -9.06 -11.11
C VAL A 120 12.10 -7.84 -11.96
N VAL A 121 11.85 -6.64 -11.42
CA VAL A 121 12.17 -5.34 -12.06
C VAL A 121 13.63 -5.28 -12.49
N ASP A 122 13.87 -4.84 -13.74
CA ASP A 122 15.22 -4.62 -14.24
C ASP A 122 15.80 -3.33 -13.63
N LEU A 123 16.65 -3.50 -12.61
CA LEU A 123 17.27 -2.40 -11.87
C LEU A 123 18.35 -1.67 -12.68
N GLU A 124 18.97 -2.31 -13.68
CA GLU A 124 19.95 -1.65 -14.55
C GLU A 124 19.22 -0.64 -15.45
N ILE A 125 18.09 -1.04 -16.02
CA ILE A 125 17.23 -0.15 -16.79
C ILE A 125 16.68 0.98 -15.92
N LEU A 126 16.17 0.68 -14.72
CA LEU A 126 15.70 1.73 -13.80
C LEU A 126 16.82 2.72 -13.44
N ALA A 127 18.03 2.24 -13.13
CA ALA A 127 19.16 3.10 -12.82
C ALA A 127 19.53 4.00 -14.01
N GLY A 128 19.52 3.46 -15.24
CA GLY A 128 19.74 4.24 -16.46
C GLY A 128 18.67 5.31 -16.68
N GLU A 129 17.40 4.98 -16.47
CA GLU A 129 16.27 5.91 -16.57
C GLU A 129 16.37 7.05 -15.54
N LEU A 130 16.76 6.73 -14.30
CA LEU A 130 16.97 7.73 -13.24
C LEU A 130 18.21 8.58 -13.49
N ALA A 131 19.31 8.00 -14.00
CA ALA A 131 20.53 8.74 -14.31
C ALA A 131 20.31 9.76 -15.45
N ASN A 132 19.45 9.42 -16.41
CA ASN A 132 19.07 10.30 -17.53
C ASN A 132 17.85 11.18 -17.21
N HIS A 133 17.40 11.21 -15.95
CA HIS A 133 16.24 11.99 -15.55
C HIS A 133 16.52 13.50 -15.69
N HIS A 134 16.10 14.06 -16.83
CA HIS A 134 16.24 15.48 -17.16
C HIS A 134 14.92 16.09 -17.66
N LEU A 135 13.80 15.42 -17.37
CA LEU A 135 12.48 15.75 -17.90
C LEU A 135 11.95 17.05 -17.29
N GLY A 136 12.37 18.20 -17.81
CA GLY A 136 11.71 19.49 -17.61
C GLY A 136 11.67 20.02 -16.17
N GLY A 137 12.54 19.56 -15.27
CA GLY A 137 12.56 19.96 -13.86
C GLY A 137 11.60 19.17 -12.94
N TRP A 138 11.11 18.03 -13.43
CA TRP A 138 10.23 17.15 -12.68
C TRP A 138 11.06 16.39 -11.64
N ARG A 139 10.42 15.93 -10.58
CA ARG A 139 11.04 15.12 -9.53
C ARG A 139 10.78 13.65 -9.82
N PRO A 140 11.79 12.78 -9.70
CA PRO A 140 11.57 11.35 -9.89
C PRO A 140 10.75 10.81 -8.72
N PHE A 141 9.73 10.02 -9.03
CA PHE A 141 8.98 9.19 -8.09
C PHE A 141 9.03 7.74 -8.56
N VAL A 142 9.39 6.81 -7.69
CA VAL A 142 9.54 5.38 -8.04
C VAL A 142 8.50 4.58 -7.27
N SER A 143 7.69 3.80 -7.98
CA SER A 143 6.67 2.92 -7.40
C SER A 143 6.87 1.50 -7.93
N LEU A 144 7.44 0.64 -7.10
CA LEU A 144 7.62 -0.79 -7.40
C LEU A 144 6.89 -1.60 -6.32
N MET A 145 6.06 -2.57 -6.74
CA MET A 145 5.53 -3.56 -5.82
C MET A 145 6.66 -4.35 -5.14
N ALA A 146 6.46 -4.71 -3.88
CA ALA A 146 7.45 -5.48 -3.14
C ALA A 146 7.50 -6.97 -3.54
N ALA A 147 6.37 -7.52 -3.99
CA ALA A 147 6.25 -8.88 -4.50
C ALA A 147 5.05 -8.97 -5.45
N ASN A 148 5.17 -9.78 -6.49
CA ASN A 148 4.10 -9.96 -7.47
C ASN A 148 3.00 -10.90 -6.99
N ASN A 149 1.75 -10.44 -7.05
CA ASN A 149 0.60 -11.20 -6.57
C ASN A 149 0.27 -12.43 -7.43
N GLU A 150 0.78 -12.50 -8.67
CA GLU A 150 0.58 -13.62 -9.60
C GLU A 150 1.75 -14.61 -9.60
N THR A 151 2.99 -14.11 -9.70
CA THR A 151 4.19 -14.95 -9.82
C THR A 151 4.92 -15.20 -8.50
N GLY A 152 4.73 -14.33 -7.49
CA GLY A 152 5.47 -14.36 -6.24
C GLY A 152 6.92 -13.85 -6.32
N ALA A 153 7.32 -13.32 -7.49
CA ALA A 153 8.62 -12.70 -7.72
C ALA A 153 8.81 -11.39 -6.92
#